data_AF-F8NNS8-F1
#
_entry.id   AF-F8NNS8-F1
#
_cell.length_a   1.000
_cell.length_b   1.000
_cell.length_c   1.000
_cell.angle_alpha   90.00
_cell.angle_beta   90.00
_cell.angle_gamma   90.00
#
_symmetry.space_group_name_H-M   'P 1'
#
loop_
_entity.id
_entity.type
_entity.pdbx_description
1 polymer ?
#
loop_
_entity_poly.entity_id
_entity_poly.type
_entity_poly.pdbx_seq_one_letter_code
_entity_poly.pdbx_strand_id
1 'polypeptide(L)'
;MPSSSTSLIPTSHRDAHTTLGSVHNILDTPSSQPYTDQNSSGSTPSRSLSLSHPKDPRVDPAASSSSNSNAISNTSTSAGETGHTSGPPLPSPSPPFPPTNFHSSPPFHTHQFFTVLEKTFPTQTARSLMRATRALLVDRVGRVRREGLTIKDLDNQAYLFRAALSELRAEVTMRTRNESAAMRTATAALRREVDRLDVKMKEDVSTLKHEIQMELDSRKNESKAELKQQDIMIEEVLNKAIVSIGDLRADMEEVKWDNMRKSVATLGAFLVVMVISMELRPKQGPTTSLPPRSHNGEPKHTEGEAFEQPSYP
;
A
#
# COMPACT_ATOMS: atom_id res chain seq x y z
N MET A 1 10.83 6.65 57.34
CA MET A 1 11.73 7.22 56.30
C MET A 1 11.16 6.88 54.93
N PRO A 2 11.23 7.79 53.95
CA PRO A 2 9.97 8.42 53.55
C PRO A 2 9.73 8.66 52.03
N SER A 3 8.50 9.06 51.71
CA SER A 3 8.09 9.83 50.52
C SER A 3 8.19 9.10 49.15
N SER A 4 7.58 9.58 48.06
CA SER A 4 6.88 10.86 47.82
C SER A 4 5.56 10.69 47.06
N SER A 5 4.61 11.59 47.31
CA SER A 5 3.50 11.88 46.38
C SER A 5 3.95 12.92 45.34
N THR A 6 3.39 12.87 44.13
CA THR A 6 3.22 14.05 43.26
C THR A 6 1.88 13.96 42.54
N SER A 7 1.07 15.01 42.64
CA SER A 7 -0.12 15.26 41.82
C SER A 7 0.20 16.36 40.82
N LEU A 8 -0.36 16.30 39.60
CA LEU A 8 -0.37 17.43 38.67
C LEU A 8 -1.62 17.40 37.78
N ILE A 9 -2.55 18.31 38.08
CA ILE A 9 -3.52 18.90 37.15
C ILE A 9 -3.24 20.40 37.23
N PRO A 10 -3.17 21.16 36.12
CA PRO A 10 -4.23 22.16 35.89
C PRO A 10 -4.50 22.56 34.42
N THR A 11 -5.75 22.95 34.11
CA THR A 11 -6.19 24.12 33.28
C THR A 11 -5.62 24.42 31.88
N SER A 12 -6.26 25.19 30.97
CA SER A 12 -7.67 25.64 30.73
C SER A 12 -7.66 26.59 29.50
N HIS A 13 -8.81 26.84 28.85
CA HIS A 13 -9.01 27.85 27.77
C HIS A 13 -8.20 27.62 26.46
N ARG A 14 -8.47 28.28 25.31
CA ARG A 14 -9.44 29.35 25.00
C ARG A 14 -10.16 29.13 23.65
N ASP A 15 -11.20 29.93 23.45
CA ASP A 15 -12.23 29.91 22.40
C ASP A 15 -11.76 30.39 21.00
N ALA A 16 -12.63 30.19 20.00
CA ALA A 16 -12.44 30.59 18.60
C ALA A 16 -12.65 32.11 18.35
N HIS A 17 -12.28 32.63 17.16
CA HIS A 17 -12.93 33.80 16.52
C HIS A 17 -12.48 34.05 15.05
N THR A 18 -13.44 34.41 14.17
CA THR A 18 -13.41 35.44 13.08
C THR A 18 -12.31 35.35 11.97
N THR A 19 -12.52 35.19 10.64
CA THR A 19 -13.43 35.75 9.58
C THR A 19 -12.93 37.06 8.88
N LEU A 20 -13.15 37.17 7.54
CA LEU A 20 -13.04 38.32 6.58
C LEU A 20 -11.75 38.57 5.73
N GLY A 21 -11.96 39.06 4.48
CA GLY A 21 -10.95 39.49 3.45
C GLY A 21 -10.69 38.47 2.31
N SER A 22 -11.04 38.61 1.00
CA SER A 22 -11.49 39.71 0.10
C SER A 22 -10.40 40.73 -0.31
N VAL A 23 -10.14 41.15 -1.59
CA VAL A 23 -10.79 40.95 -2.94
C VAL A 23 -9.78 41.18 -4.11
N HIS A 24 -9.83 40.44 -5.23
CA HIS A 24 -9.70 40.86 -6.68
C HIS A 24 -9.54 39.61 -7.60
N ASN A 25 -10.36 39.37 -8.65
CA ASN A 25 -10.45 40.00 -9.99
C ASN A 25 -9.25 39.66 -10.90
N ILE A 26 -9.36 39.33 -12.21
CA ILE A 26 -10.49 39.15 -13.18
C ILE A 26 -9.92 38.37 -14.40
N LEU A 27 -10.63 37.76 -15.38
CA LEU A 27 -12.06 37.71 -15.77
C LEU A 27 -12.60 36.26 -15.48
N ASP A 28 -13.20 35.39 -16.33
CA ASP A 28 -13.76 35.43 -17.69
C ASP A 28 -14.91 34.38 -17.87
N THR A 29 -15.64 34.42 -19.00
CA THR A 29 -16.96 33.75 -19.17
C THR A 29 -17.31 33.49 -20.67
N PRO A 30 -18.47 32.90 -21.07
CA PRO A 30 -19.51 32.14 -20.33
C PRO A 30 -19.99 30.82 -20.99
N SER A 31 -20.77 30.00 -20.26
CA SER A 31 -22.04 29.43 -20.77
C SER A 31 -22.94 28.79 -19.71
N SER A 32 -24.24 29.12 -19.81
CA SER A 32 -25.49 28.35 -19.54
C SER A 32 -25.44 26.97 -18.85
N GLN A 33 -26.36 26.60 -17.96
CA GLN A 33 -27.51 27.29 -17.33
C GLN A 33 -27.91 26.55 -16.02
N PRO A 34 -28.82 27.09 -15.17
CA PRO A 34 -29.03 26.57 -13.81
C PRO A 34 -29.99 25.36 -13.71
N TYR A 35 -29.76 24.53 -12.69
CA TYR A 35 -30.76 23.60 -12.16
C TYR A 35 -31.30 24.10 -10.81
N THR A 36 -32.62 24.00 -10.61
CA THR A 36 -33.30 24.29 -9.34
C THR A 36 -33.19 23.13 -8.35
N ASP A 37 -33.43 23.44 -7.07
CA ASP A 37 -33.10 22.61 -5.91
C ASP A 37 -34.35 22.13 -5.14
N GLN A 38 -34.21 21.02 -4.39
CA GLN A 38 -35.16 20.45 -3.40
C GLN A 38 -36.47 19.85 -4.01
N ASN A 39 -37.15 18.87 -3.41
CA ASN A 39 -37.30 18.57 -1.99
C ASN A 39 -37.59 17.07 -1.67
N SER A 40 -37.39 16.72 -0.40
CA SER A 40 -37.62 15.47 0.35
C SER A 40 -38.78 14.54 -0.07
N SER A 41 -38.56 13.23 0.08
CA SER A 41 -39.15 12.43 1.19
C SER A 41 -38.65 10.98 1.20
N GLY A 42 -38.41 10.40 2.38
CA GLY A 42 -38.07 8.99 2.55
C GLY A 42 -39.31 8.09 2.69
N SER A 43 -39.19 6.82 2.26
CA SER A 43 -40.26 5.81 2.37
C SER A 43 -39.69 4.44 2.75
N THR A 44 -40.34 3.76 3.70
CA THR A 44 -39.93 2.45 4.21
C THR A 44 -40.43 1.29 3.35
N PRO A 45 -39.66 0.18 3.21
CA PRO A 45 -40.14 -1.02 2.52
C PRO A 45 -41.06 -1.84 3.44
N SER A 46 -42.37 -1.77 3.23
CA SER A 46 -43.37 -2.58 3.93
C SER A 46 -43.25 -4.07 3.58
N ARG A 47 -42.94 -4.91 4.59
CA ARG A 47 -42.75 -6.36 4.43
C ARG A 47 -44.07 -7.12 4.53
N SER A 48 -44.68 -7.47 3.40
CA SER A 48 -45.86 -8.34 3.35
C SER A 48 -45.50 -9.81 3.63
N LEU A 49 -46.26 -10.45 4.52
CA LEU A 49 -46.14 -11.88 4.84
C LEU A 49 -47.22 -12.66 4.08
N SER A 50 -46.85 -13.30 2.96
CA SER A 50 -47.72 -14.24 2.26
C SER A 50 -47.56 -15.65 2.83
N LEU A 51 -48.62 -16.16 3.47
CA LEU A 51 -48.72 -17.54 3.93
C LEU A 51 -49.29 -18.42 2.79
N SER A 52 -48.51 -19.35 2.27
CA SER A 52 -48.95 -20.31 1.24
C SER A 52 -49.03 -21.73 1.80
N HIS A 53 -50.23 -22.33 1.77
CA HIS A 53 -50.46 -23.74 2.08
C HIS A 53 -50.46 -24.60 0.79
N PRO A 54 -49.99 -25.86 0.82
CA PRO A 54 -49.70 -26.61 -0.40
C PRO A 54 -50.81 -27.59 -0.82
N LYS A 55 -51.85 -27.11 -1.53
CA LYS A 55 -52.76 -28.00 -2.29
C LYS A 55 -53.55 -27.25 -3.37
N ASP A 56 -53.14 -27.37 -4.63
CA ASP A 56 -54.01 -27.81 -5.75
C ASP A 56 -53.23 -27.95 -7.07
N PRO A 57 -53.67 -28.81 -8.01
CA PRO A 57 -53.09 -28.92 -9.34
C PRO A 57 -53.72 -27.91 -10.30
N ARG A 58 -52.92 -27.26 -11.16
CA ARG A 58 -53.44 -26.46 -12.27
C ARG A 58 -52.79 -26.86 -13.59
N VAL A 59 -53.62 -26.87 -14.64
CA VAL A 59 -53.24 -27.22 -16.02
C VAL A 59 -52.96 -25.92 -16.77
N ASP A 60 -51.81 -25.83 -17.43
CA ASP A 60 -51.48 -24.75 -18.36
C ASP A 60 -51.62 -25.22 -19.83
N PRO A 61 -52.18 -24.39 -20.72
CA PRO A 61 -52.33 -24.71 -22.14
C PRO A 61 -51.04 -24.45 -22.94
N ALA A 62 -50.99 -25.01 -24.16
CA ALA A 62 -49.80 -24.97 -25.01
C ALA A 62 -49.52 -23.60 -25.65
N ALA A 63 -48.23 -23.30 -25.82
CA ALA A 63 -47.71 -22.39 -26.84
C ALA A 63 -46.47 -23.05 -27.49
N SER A 64 -46.40 -23.05 -28.83
CA SER A 64 -45.42 -23.82 -29.59
C SER A 64 -44.55 -22.93 -30.49
N SER A 65 -43.24 -23.09 -30.41
CA SER A 65 -42.27 -22.64 -31.43
C SER A 65 -41.18 -23.68 -31.60
N SER A 66 -40.69 -23.85 -32.82
CA SER A 66 -39.97 -25.05 -33.28
C SER A 66 -38.47 -24.84 -33.54
N SER A 67 -37.78 -25.95 -33.81
CA SER A 67 -36.34 -26.08 -34.08
C SER A 67 -35.41 -25.86 -32.85
N ASN A 68 -34.23 -26.46 -32.77
CA ASN A 68 -33.51 -27.21 -33.80
C ASN A 68 -32.86 -28.50 -33.26
N SER A 69 -32.55 -29.44 -34.15
CA SER A 69 -31.97 -30.74 -33.81
C SER A 69 -30.46 -30.70 -33.60
N ASN A 70 -29.94 -31.41 -32.60
CA ASN A 70 -28.71 -32.18 -32.75
C ASN A 70 -28.62 -33.31 -31.72
N ALA A 71 -28.20 -34.49 -32.16
CA ALA A 71 -28.01 -35.67 -31.30
C ALA A 71 -26.51 -36.02 -31.24
N ILE A 72 -25.98 -36.18 -30.03
CA ILE A 72 -24.69 -36.86 -29.80
C ILE A 72 -24.89 -37.88 -28.68
N SER A 73 -24.98 -39.15 -29.07
CA SER A 73 -25.13 -40.28 -28.17
C SER A 73 -23.76 -40.89 -27.85
N ASN A 74 -23.17 -40.51 -26.71
CA ASN A 74 -21.93 -41.11 -26.20
C ASN A 74 -22.20 -41.84 -24.88
N THR A 75 -22.37 -43.17 -24.95
CA THR A 75 -22.38 -44.06 -23.78
C THR A 75 -20.98 -44.64 -23.55
N SER A 76 -20.39 -44.41 -22.37
CA SER A 76 -19.42 -45.34 -21.75
C SER A 76 -19.25 -45.05 -20.26
N THR A 77 -19.30 -46.12 -19.47
CA THR A 77 -19.25 -46.10 -18.00
C THR A 77 -17.82 -46.02 -17.47
N SER A 78 -17.59 -45.19 -16.46
CA SER A 78 -16.71 -45.56 -15.33
C SER A 78 -17.08 -44.75 -14.08
N ALA A 79 -16.75 -45.27 -12.90
CA ALA A 79 -17.04 -44.63 -11.63
C ALA A 79 -15.98 -43.59 -11.25
N GLY A 80 -16.42 -42.47 -10.66
CA GLY A 80 -15.57 -41.42 -10.13
C GLY A 80 -16.32 -40.62 -9.07
N GLU A 81 -15.69 -40.41 -7.92
CA GLU A 81 -16.33 -39.95 -6.69
C GLU A 81 -16.92 -38.53 -6.79
N THR A 82 -18.21 -38.37 -6.53
CA THR A 82 -18.78 -37.09 -6.07
C THR A 82 -19.27 -37.22 -4.64
N GLY A 83 -18.50 -36.64 -3.70
CA GLY A 83 -18.82 -36.62 -2.27
C GLY A 83 -20.01 -35.72 -1.94
N HIS A 84 -21.21 -36.13 -2.31
CA HIS A 84 -22.45 -35.49 -1.87
C HIS A 84 -22.60 -35.71 -0.36
N THR A 85 -22.38 -34.65 0.43
CA THR A 85 -22.57 -34.67 1.88
C THR A 85 -24.05 -34.78 2.22
N SER A 86 -24.54 -36.03 2.25
CA SER A 86 -25.86 -36.39 2.74
C SER A 86 -25.97 -35.99 4.21
N GLY A 87 -26.58 -34.81 4.44
CA GLY A 87 -27.01 -34.42 5.78
C GLY A 87 -27.85 -35.53 6.38
N PRO A 88 -27.69 -35.86 7.68
CA PRO A 88 -28.31 -37.02 8.28
C PRO A 88 -29.83 -36.96 8.08
N PRO A 89 -30.48 -38.07 7.68
CA PRO A 89 -31.89 -38.07 7.31
C PRO A 89 -32.72 -37.54 8.48
N LEU A 90 -33.65 -36.65 8.16
CA LEU A 90 -34.60 -36.09 9.13
C LEU A 90 -35.23 -37.26 9.91
N PRO A 91 -35.08 -37.35 11.24
CA PRO A 91 -35.52 -38.53 11.97
C PRO A 91 -37.04 -38.61 11.87
N SER A 92 -37.51 -39.60 11.10
CA SER A 92 -38.91 -39.84 10.79
C SER A 92 -39.77 -39.76 12.05
N PRO A 93 -40.99 -39.19 12.00
CA PRO A 93 -41.90 -39.29 13.13
C PRO A 93 -42.14 -40.76 13.44
N SER A 94 -41.61 -41.22 14.57
CA SER A 94 -41.91 -42.54 15.13
C SER A 94 -43.43 -42.69 15.22
N PRO A 95 -44.01 -43.85 14.84
CA PRO A 95 -45.45 -44.04 14.91
C PRO A 95 -45.93 -43.71 16.32
N PRO A 96 -47.05 -42.99 16.48
CA PRO A 96 -47.55 -42.65 17.80
C PRO A 96 -47.82 -43.95 18.57
N PHE A 97 -47.13 -44.13 19.69
CA PHE A 97 -47.41 -45.24 20.59
C PHE A 97 -48.91 -45.20 20.94
N PRO A 98 -49.62 -46.34 20.88
CA PRO A 98 -51.05 -46.35 21.14
C PRO A 98 -51.29 -45.79 22.55
N PRO A 99 -52.24 -44.84 22.75
CA PRO A 99 -52.43 -44.21 24.04
C PRO A 99 -52.97 -45.24 25.04
N THR A 100 -52.06 -45.81 25.82
CA THR A 100 -52.36 -46.78 26.88
C THR A 100 -53.03 -46.07 28.04
N ASN A 101 -54.33 -45.81 27.87
CA ASN A 101 -55.21 -45.11 28.81
C ASN A 101 -55.48 -45.93 30.10
N PHE A 102 -54.43 -46.38 30.78
CA PHE A 102 -54.46 -46.99 32.09
C PHE A 102 -54.56 -45.95 33.22
N HIS A 103 -55.29 -44.85 32.98
CA HIS A 103 -55.78 -43.95 34.01
C HIS A 103 -57.03 -44.50 34.74
N SER A 104 -57.15 -45.83 34.81
CA SER A 104 -58.01 -46.47 35.80
C SER A 104 -57.32 -46.36 37.16
N SER A 105 -57.99 -45.73 38.14
CA SER A 105 -57.59 -45.85 39.54
C SER A 105 -57.45 -47.34 39.87
N PRO A 106 -56.36 -47.80 40.51
CA PRO A 106 -56.18 -49.21 40.85
C PRO A 106 -57.47 -49.74 41.50
N PRO A 107 -58.14 -50.75 40.91
CA PRO A 107 -59.48 -51.13 41.33
C PRO A 107 -59.39 -51.83 42.68
N PHE A 108 -59.52 -51.04 43.75
CA PHE A 108 -59.55 -51.55 45.12
C PHE A 108 -60.88 -52.27 45.34
N HIS A 109 -60.88 -53.57 45.05
CA HIS A 109 -62.00 -54.50 45.15
C HIS A 109 -62.46 -54.64 46.60
N THR A 110 -63.17 -53.60 47.05
CA THR A 110 -63.59 -53.35 48.43
C THR A 110 -64.41 -54.51 48.98
N HIS A 111 -65.25 -55.12 48.14
CA HIS A 111 -66.02 -56.32 48.48
C HIS A 111 -65.10 -57.52 48.74
N GLN A 112 -64.22 -57.88 47.79
CA GLN A 112 -63.30 -59.01 47.93
C GLN A 112 -62.37 -58.86 49.15
N PHE A 113 -61.84 -57.66 49.38
CA PHE A 113 -61.02 -57.36 50.56
C PHE A 113 -61.81 -57.55 51.87
N PHE A 114 -63.06 -57.09 51.91
CA PHE A 114 -63.95 -57.28 53.06
C PHE A 114 -64.30 -58.76 53.29
N THR A 115 -64.64 -59.52 52.24
CA THR A 115 -64.95 -60.97 52.32
C THR A 115 -63.75 -61.81 52.79
N VAL A 116 -62.52 -61.35 52.58
CA VAL A 116 -61.32 -61.99 53.15
C VAL A 116 -61.16 -61.64 54.62
N LEU A 117 -61.32 -60.37 55.01
CA LEU A 117 -61.20 -59.93 56.40
C LEU A 117 -62.27 -60.52 57.33
N GLU A 118 -63.50 -60.68 56.86
CA GLU A 118 -64.63 -61.23 57.63
C GLU A 118 -64.43 -62.70 58.05
N LYS A 119 -63.51 -63.43 57.40
CA LYS A 119 -63.11 -64.80 57.80
C LYS A 119 -62.14 -64.83 58.99
N THR A 120 -61.61 -63.69 59.42
CA THR A 120 -60.54 -63.60 60.42
C THR A 120 -60.85 -62.58 61.53
N PHE A 121 -61.68 -61.58 61.25
CA PHE A 121 -62.04 -60.51 62.19
C PHE A 121 -63.56 -60.31 62.23
N PRO A 122 -64.13 -59.90 63.38
CA PRO A 122 -65.53 -59.51 63.46
C PRO A 122 -65.90 -58.46 62.40
N THR A 123 -67.08 -58.60 61.79
CA THR A 123 -67.63 -57.75 60.71
C THR A 123 -67.38 -56.24 60.90
N GLN A 124 -67.47 -55.73 62.14
CA GLN A 124 -67.23 -54.31 62.43
C GLN A 124 -65.75 -53.90 62.32
N THR A 125 -64.82 -54.76 62.75
CA THR A 125 -63.37 -54.56 62.63
C THR A 125 -62.91 -54.74 61.18
N ALA A 126 -63.45 -55.74 60.47
CA ALA A 126 -63.24 -55.89 59.03
C ALA A 126 -63.69 -54.64 58.24
N ARG A 127 -64.83 -54.03 58.65
CA ARG A 127 -65.40 -52.83 58.03
C ARG A 127 -64.57 -51.57 58.33
N SER A 128 -64.05 -51.41 59.54
CA SER A 128 -63.19 -50.25 59.87
C SER A 128 -61.83 -50.34 59.18
N LEU A 129 -61.20 -51.52 59.18
CA LEU A 129 -59.91 -51.75 58.52
C LEU A 129 -60.00 -51.51 57.00
N MET A 130 -61.05 -52.00 56.34
CA MET A 130 -61.32 -51.72 54.92
C MET A 130 -61.47 -50.21 54.63
N ARG A 131 -62.17 -49.46 55.50
CA ARG A 131 -62.32 -48.01 55.33
C ARG A 131 -60.99 -47.29 55.50
N ALA A 132 -60.17 -47.71 56.46
CA ALA A 132 -58.83 -47.15 56.70
C ALA A 132 -57.86 -47.42 55.53
N THR A 133 -57.79 -48.66 55.02
CA THR A 133 -56.92 -48.98 53.88
C THR A 133 -57.37 -48.27 52.60
N ARG A 134 -58.68 -48.17 52.35
CA ARG A 134 -59.23 -47.38 51.23
C ARG A 134 -58.88 -45.90 51.35
N ALA A 135 -58.98 -45.30 52.54
CA ALA A 135 -58.63 -43.90 52.77
C ALA A 135 -57.12 -43.63 52.55
N LEU A 136 -56.25 -44.49 53.07
CA LEU A 136 -54.80 -44.39 52.89
C LEU A 136 -54.40 -44.54 51.42
N LEU A 137 -55.00 -45.51 50.70
CA LEU A 137 -54.77 -45.69 49.27
C LEU A 137 -55.21 -44.45 48.47
N VAL A 138 -56.33 -43.82 48.82
CA VAL A 138 -56.81 -42.59 48.16
C VAL A 138 -55.89 -41.39 48.44
N ASP A 139 -55.35 -41.21 49.65
CA ASP A 139 -54.33 -40.17 49.88
C ASP A 139 -53.08 -40.43 49.03
N ARG A 140 -52.54 -41.65 49.06
CA ARG A 140 -51.27 -41.95 48.39
C ARG A 140 -51.39 -41.91 46.86
N VAL A 141 -52.48 -42.42 46.27
CA VAL A 141 -52.76 -42.26 44.84
C VAL A 141 -53.06 -40.79 44.50
N GLY A 142 -53.78 -40.07 45.36
CA GLY A 142 -54.02 -38.64 45.20
C GLY A 142 -52.75 -37.80 45.24
N ARG A 143 -51.77 -38.20 46.06
CA ARG A 143 -50.44 -37.59 46.17
C ARG A 143 -49.59 -37.87 44.94
N VAL A 144 -49.48 -39.14 44.54
CA VAL A 144 -48.77 -39.54 43.30
C VAL A 144 -49.38 -38.88 42.06
N ARG A 145 -50.69 -38.59 42.04
CA ARG A 145 -51.34 -37.81 40.96
C ARG A 145 -51.08 -36.29 40.99
N ARG A 146 -50.50 -35.73 42.06
CA ARG A 146 -50.11 -34.32 42.16
C ARG A 146 -48.61 -34.12 41.98
N GLU A 147 -47.81 -35.07 42.48
CA GLU A 147 -46.34 -35.03 42.48
C GLU A 147 -45.74 -35.78 41.27
N GLY A 148 -46.48 -36.71 40.66
CA GLY A 148 -46.02 -37.50 39.52
C GLY A 148 -46.26 -36.82 38.18
N LEU A 149 -45.21 -36.73 37.37
CA LEU A 149 -45.26 -36.23 35.99
C LEU A 149 -46.17 -37.14 35.13
N THR A 150 -47.05 -36.53 34.34
CA THR A 150 -47.88 -37.30 33.38
C THR A 150 -47.11 -37.56 32.09
N ILE A 151 -47.36 -38.71 31.44
CA ILE A 151 -46.73 -39.06 30.15
C ILE A 151 -46.98 -37.94 29.12
N LYS A 152 -48.20 -37.39 29.08
CA LYS A 152 -48.58 -36.26 28.22
C LYS A 152 -47.73 -35.01 28.42
N ASP A 153 -47.29 -34.71 29.65
CA ASP A 153 -46.43 -33.56 29.92
C ASP A 153 -44.97 -33.85 29.52
N LEU A 154 -44.50 -35.07 29.76
CA LEU A 154 -43.19 -35.51 29.26
C LEU A 154 -43.13 -35.46 27.72
N ASP A 155 -44.17 -35.91 27.02
CA ASP A 155 -44.29 -35.83 25.55
C ASP A 155 -44.29 -34.37 25.06
N ASN A 156 -45.00 -33.48 25.77
CA ASN A 156 -45.04 -32.05 25.47
C ASN A 156 -43.68 -31.37 25.65
N GLN A 157 -42.98 -31.67 26.76
CA GLN A 157 -41.63 -31.18 27.02
C GLN A 157 -40.62 -31.74 26.00
N ALA A 158 -40.75 -33.01 25.61
CA ALA A 158 -39.93 -33.63 24.56
C ALA A 158 -40.18 -32.99 23.18
N TYR A 159 -41.42 -32.62 22.87
CA TYR A 159 -41.75 -31.86 21.64
C TYR A 159 -41.11 -30.47 21.64
N LEU A 160 -41.25 -29.71 22.74
CA LEU A 160 -40.64 -28.38 22.88
C LEU A 160 -39.11 -28.44 22.78
N PHE A 161 -38.48 -29.42 23.45
CA PHE A 161 -37.03 -29.64 23.36
C PHE A 161 -36.60 -30.02 21.93
N ARG A 162 -37.38 -30.84 21.22
CA ARG A 162 -37.10 -31.21 19.82
C ARG A 162 -37.31 -30.05 18.85
N ALA A 163 -38.26 -29.15 19.12
CA ALA A 163 -38.45 -27.91 18.38
C ALA A 163 -37.22 -26.98 18.57
N ALA A 164 -36.83 -26.67 19.81
CA ALA A 164 -35.66 -25.87 20.11
C ALA A 164 -34.35 -26.48 19.54
N LEU A 165 -34.20 -27.81 19.58
CA LEU A 165 -33.08 -28.50 18.95
C LEU A 165 -33.12 -28.51 17.40
N SER A 166 -34.27 -28.24 16.79
CA SER A 166 -34.38 -28.05 15.34
C SER A 166 -34.06 -26.61 14.94
N GLU A 167 -34.51 -25.65 15.73
CA GLU A 167 -34.22 -24.22 15.60
C GLU A 167 -32.73 -23.94 15.79
N LEU A 168 -32.11 -24.44 16.87
CA LEU A 168 -30.66 -24.31 17.11
C LEU A 168 -29.83 -24.92 15.97
N ARG A 169 -30.24 -26.06 15.40
CA ARG A 169 -29.55 -26.66 14.24
C ARG A 169 -29.69 -25.79 12.99
N ALA A 170 -30.89 -25.25 12.74
CA ALA A 170 -31.12 -24.34 11.62
C ALA A 170 -30.30 -23.05 11.78
N GLU A 171 -30.30 -22.47 12.98
CA GLU A 171 -29.54 -21.26 13.30
C GLU A 171 -28.02 -21.48 13.13
N VAL A 172 -27.45 -22.52 13.77
CA VAL A 172 -26.01 -22.83 13.62
C VAL A 172 -25.64 -23.05 12.16
N THR A 173 -26.45 -23.82 11.42
CA THR A 173 -26.24 -24.05 9.97
C THR A 173 -26.28 -22.75 9.17
N MET A 174 -27.20 -21.84 9.48
CA MET A 174 -27.30 -20.53 8.82
C MET A 174 -26.17 -19.58 9.21
N ARG A 175 -25.76 -19.55 10.48
CA ARG A 175 -24.61 -18.78 10.98
C ARG A 175 -23.33 -19.21 10.28
N THR A 176 -23.00 -20.50 10.26
CA THR A 176 -21.81 -21.03 9.59
C THR A 176 -21.84 -20.81 8.07
N ARG A 177 -23.01 -20.90 7.42
CA ARG A 177 -23.14 -20.54 5.99
C ARG A 177 -22.85 -19.06 5.75
N ASN A 178 -23.45 -18.17 6.54
CA ASN A 178 -23.23 -16.72 6.45
C ASN A 178 -21.77 -16.34 6.70
N GLU A 179 -21.14 -16.92 7.74
CA GLU A 179 -19.72 -16.76 8.04
C GLU A 179 -18.84 -17.24 6.88
N SER A 180 -19.11 -18.42 6.32
CA SER A 180 -18.37 -18.93 5.16
C SER A 180 -18.53 -18.04 3.91
N ALA A 181 -19.67 -17.38 3.74
CA ALA A 181 -19.90 -16.41 2.67
C ALA A 181 -19.13 -15.11 2.93
N ALA A 182 -19.15 -14.59 4.17
CA ALA A 182 -18.39 -13.41 4.56
C ALA A 182 -16.87 -13.63 4.40
N MET A 183 -16.35 -14.79 4.84
CA MET A 183 -14.94 -15.16 4.64
C MET A 183 -14.56 -15.23 3.15
N ARG A 184 -15.43 -15.79 2.29
CA ARG A 184 -15.20 -15.84 0.83
C ARG A 184 -15.16 -14.44 0.23
N THR A 185 -16.08 -13.57 0.62
CA THR A 185 -16.12 -12.16 0.17
C THR A 185 -14.87 -11.40 0.64
N ALA A 186 -14.49 -11.51 1.92
CA ALA A 186 -13.28 -10.89 2.46
C ALA A 186 -12.00 -11.38 1.74
N THR A 187 -11.87 -12.69 1.54
CA THR A 187 -10.73 -13.27 0.79
C THR A 187 -10.71 -12.78 -0.67
N ALA A 188 -11.88 -12.60 -1.29
CA ALA A 188 -11.99 -12.09 -2.65
C ALA A 188 -11.75 -10.57 -2.75
N ALA A 189 -11.99 -9.80 -1.69
CA ALA A 189 -11.58 -8.40 -1.60
C ALA A 189 -10.06 -8.30 -1.46
N LEU A 190 -9.49 -9.01 -0.47
CA LEU A 190 -8.05 -9.03 -0.20
C LEU A 190 -7.21 -9.46 -1.43
N ARG A 191 -7.69 -10.43 -2.22
CA ARG A 191 -7.03 -10.78 -3.50
C ARG A 191 -6.96 -9.58 -4.45
N ARG A 192 -8.08 -8.87 -4.68
CA ARG A 192 -8.10 -7.68 -5.54
C ARG A 192 -7.23 -6.54 -5.01
N GLU A 193 -7.08 -6.43 -3.69
CA GLU A 193 -6.16 -5.48 -3.05
C GLU A 193 -4.70 -5.86 -3.31
N VAL A 194 -4.35 -7.14 -3.23
CA VAL A 194 -3.02 -7.67 -3.59
C VAL A 194 -2.75 -7.50 -5.09
N ASP A 195 -3.71 -7.83 -5.97
CA ASP A 195 -3.59 -7.65 -7.42
C ASP A 195 -3.38 -6.17 -7.77
N ARG A 196 -4.14 -5.27 -7.13
CA ARG A 196 -3.99 -3.81 -7.27
C ARG A 196 -2.64 -3.31 -6.76
N LEU A 197 -2.13 -3.88 -5.66
CA LEU A 197 -0.83 -3.52 -5.09
C LEU A 197 0.33 -4.00 -5.97
N ASP A 198 0.26 -5.19 -6.55
CA ASP A 198 1.25 -5.72 -7.51
C ASP A 198 1.31 -4.85 -8.78
N VAL A 199 0.15 -4.48 -9.35
CA VAL A 199 0.09 -3.56 -10.49
C VAL A 199 0.69 -2.20 -10.13
N LYS A 200 0.30 -1.60 -8.99
CA LYS A 200 0.85 -0.31 -8.56
C LYS A 200 2.35 -0.40 -8.30
N MET A 201 2.84 -1.46 -7.64
CA MET A 201 4.27 -1.64 -7.37
C MET A 201 5.08 -1.75 -8.67
N LYS A 202 4.54 -2.41 -9.70
CA LYS A 202 5.17 -2.47 -11.03
C LYS A 202 5.17 -1.11 -11.74
N GLU A 203 4.10 -0.35 -11.62
CA GLU A 203 3.98 1.03 -12.13
C GLU A 203 4.97 1.98 -11.42
N ASP A 204 4.99 1.98 -10.09
CA ASP A 204 5.92 2.76 -9.25
C ASP A 204 7.38 2.41 -9.59
N VAL A 205 7.74 1.12 -9.64
CA VAL A 205 9.11 0.67 -9.98
C VAL A 205 9.48 0.99 -11.42
N SER A 206 8.55 0.89 -12.38
CA SER A 206 8.81 1.29 -13.78
C SER A 206 9.01 2.79 -13.91
N THR A 207 8.25 3.59 -13.15
CA THR A 207 8.37 5.05 -13.10
C THR A 207 9.70 5.47 -12.51
N LEU A 208 10.06 4.95 -11.32
CA LEU A 208 11.35 5.20 -10.67
C LEU A 208 12.53 4.77 -11.55
N LYS A 209 12.43 3.63 -12.25
CA LYS A 209 13.45 3.20 -13.21
C LYS A 209 13.61 4.21 -14.36
N HIS A 210 12.51 4.72 -14.91
CA HIS A 210 12.55 5.70 -16.00
C HIS A 210 13.11 7.05 -15.52
N GLU A 211 12.72 7.50 -14.33
CA GLU A 211 13.23 8.71 -13.68
C GLU A 211 14.74 8.63 -13.43
N ILE A 212 15.24 7.52 -12.86
CA ILE A 212 16.67 7.27 -12.67
C ILE A 212 17.42 7.21 -14.01
N GLN A 213 16.85 6.60 -15.05
CA GLN A 213 17.45 6.61 -16.39
C GLN A 213 17.53 8.02 -16.98
N MET A 214 16.48 8.83 -16.80
CA MET A 214 16.44 10.22 -17.24
C MET A 214 17.44 11.11 -16.48
N GLU A 215 17.55 10.99 -15.15
CA GLU A 215 18.56 11.72 -14.37
C GLU A 215 19.98 11.30 -14.78
N LEU A 216 20.22 9.99 -14.96
CA LEU A 216 21.54 9.46 -15.35
C LEU A 216 21.96 9.98 -16.73
N ASP A 217 21.10 9.88 -17.74
CA ASP A 217 21.42 10.41 -19.08
C ASP A 217 21.46 11.94 -19.10
N SER A 218 20.72 12.64 -18.23
CA SER A 218 20.83 14.09 -18.04
C SER A 218 22.20 14.48 -17.47
N ARG A 219 22.63 13.93 -16.32
CA ARG A 219 23.96 14.16 -15.72
C ARG A 219 25.11 13.78 -16.66
N LYS A 220 24.93 12.71 -17.43
CA LYS A 220 25.89 12.23 -18.43
C LYS A 220 25.95 13.13 -19.66
N ASN A 221 24.87 13.85 -19.99
CA ASN A 221 24.87 14.90 -21.00
C ASN A 221 25.47 16.21 -20.46
N GLU A 222 25.13 16.59 -19.23
CA GLU A 222 25.69 17.74 -18.49
C GLU A 222 27.22 17.63 -18.37
N SER A 223 27.74 16.53 -17.83
CA SER A 223 29.18 16.28 -17.73
C SER A 223 29.88 16.25 -19.10
N LYS A 224 29.21 15.79 -20.16
CA LYS A 224 29.73 15.88 -21.54
C LYS A 224 29.70 17.29 -22.12
N ALA A 225 28.77 18.13 -21.70
CA ALA A 225 28.71 19.54 -22.08
C ALA A 225 29.80 20.33 -21.34
N GLU A 226 30.01 20.06 -20.06
CA GLU A 226 31.09 20.63 -19.25
C GLU A 226 32.47 20.27 -19.82
N LEU A 227 32.74 18.99 -20.13
CA LEU A 227 34.01 18.58 -20.75
C LEU A 227 34.24 19.30 -22.09
N LYS A 228 33.23 19.39 -22.97
CA LYS A 228 33.32 20.15 -24.22
C LYS A 228 33.55 21.65 -24.00
N GLN A 229 32.97 22.22 -22.94
CA GLN A 229 33.19 23.62 -22.57
C GLN A 229 34.63 23.84 -22.09
N GLN A 230 35.20 22.89 -21.35
CA GLN A 230 36.61 22.89 -20.96
C GLN A 230 37.53 22.73 -22.19
N ASP A 231 37.22 21.82 -23.11
CA ASP A 231 37.96 21.67 -24.39
C ASP A 231 37.98 23.00 -25.18
N ILE A 232 36.82 23.65 -25.35
CA ILE A 232 36.70 24.95 -26.04
C ILE A 232 37.49 26.05 -25.32
N MET A 233 37.48 26.08 -23.99
CA MET A 233 38.29 27.05 -23.21
C MET A 233 39.80 26.80 -23.38
N ILE A 234 40.23 25.54 -23.46
CA ILE A 234 41.63 25.18 -23.73
C ILE A 234 42.04 25.61 -25.15
N GLU A 235 41.19 25.38 -26.15
CA GLU A 235 41.41 25.85 -27.53
C GLU A 235 41.45 27.40 -27.62
N GLU A 236 40.56 28.11 -26.91
CA GLU A 236 40.56 29.58 -26.86
C GLU A 236 41.86 30.12 -26.24
N VAL A 237 42.28 29.56 -25.10
CA VAL A 237 43.52 29.95 -24.41
C VAL A 237 44.75 29.64 -25.27
N LEU A 238 44.77 28.48 -25.95
CA LEU A 238 45.85 28.10 -26.86
C LEU A 238 45.94 29.03 -28.07
N ASN A 239 44.81 29.34 -28.71
CA ASN A 239 44.76 30.29 -29.83
C ASN A 239 45.23 31.69 -29.39
N LYS A 240 44.74 32.18 -28.24
CA LYS A 240 45.14 33.46 -27.65
C LYS A 240 46.63 33.51 -27.31
N ALA A 241 47.20 32.41 -26.81
CA ALA A 241 48.64 32.29 -26.55
C ALA A 241 49.44 32.37 -27.86
N ILE A 242 49.04 31.63 -28.90
CA ILE A 242 49.69 31.67 -30.23
C ILE A 242 49.66 33.09 -30.83
N VAL A 243 48.51 33.77 -30.78
CA VAL A 243 48.39 35.17 -31.23
C VAL A 243 49.33 36.07 -30.43
N SER A 244 49.30 36.01 -29.10
CA SER A 244 50.16 36.85 -28.24
C SER A 244 51.67 36.62 -28.46
N ILE A 245 52.08 35.42 -28.87
CA ILE A 245 53.47 35.09 -29.25
C ILE A 245 53.80 35.63 -30.64
N GLY A 246 52.83 35.68 -31.56
CA GLY A 246 52.94 36.39 -32.82
C GLY A 246 53.13 37.90 -32.62
N ASP A 247 52.31 38.50 -31.75
CA ASP A 247 52.38 39.91 -31.38
C ASP A 247 53.73 40.25 -30.71
N LEU A 248 54.14 39.50 -29.68
CA LEU A 248 55.45 39.68 -29.02
C LEU A 248 56.63 39.56 -30.00
N ARG A 249 56.51 38.71 -31.02
CA ARG A 249 57.52 38.57 -32.07
C ARG A 249 57.51 39.77 -33.02
N ALA A 250 56.33 40.29 -33.38
CA ALA A 250 56.22 41.52 -34.17
C ALA A 250 56.82 42.70 -33.42
N ASP A 251 56.54 42.84 -32.12
CA ASP A 251 57.14 43.84 -31.22
C ASP A 251 58.67 43.71 -31.17
N MET A 252 59.21 42.50 -31.02
CA MET A 252 60.66 42.26 -31.06
C MET A 252 61.27 42.60 -32.42
N GLU A 253 60.57 42.34 -33.52
CA GLU A 253 61.04 42.73 -34.85
C GLU A 253 60.96 44.26 -35.03
N GLU A 254 59.92 44.95 -34.57
CA GLU A 254 59.83 46.42 -34.56
C GLU A 254 60.95 47.06 -33.71
N VAL A 255 61.20 46.59 -32.49
CA VAL A 255 62.30 47.07 -31.64
C VAL A 255 63.66 46.90 -32.32
N LYS A 256 63.86 45.82 -33.08
CA LYS A 256 65.08 45.62 -33.90
C LYS A 256 65.14 46.60 -35.08
N TRP A 257 64.02 46.87 -35.75
CA TRP A 257 63.95 47.87 -36.82
C TRP A 257 64.20 49.29 -36.31
N ASP A 258 63.62 49.69 -35.19
CA ASP A 258 63.82 51.00 -34.56
C ASP A 258 65.26 51.16 -34.03
N ASN A 259 65.82 50.16 -33.36
CA ASN A 259 67.23 50.21 -32.93
C ASN A 259 68.19 50.30 -34.13
N MET A 260 67.89 49.63 -35.25
CA MET A 260 68.66 49.79 -36.49
C MET A 260 68.49 51.19 -37.10
N ARG A 261 67.26 51.74 -37.16
CA ARG A 261 67.01 53.12 -37.61
C ARG A 261 67.79 54.14 -36.78
N LYS A 262 67.76 54.01 -35.45
CA LYS A 262 68.52 54.84 -34.50
C LYS A 262 70.03 54.71 -34.73
N SER A 263 70.55 53.49 -34.91
CA SER A 263 71.98 53.24 -35.18
C SER A 263 72.46 53.82 -36.52
N VAL A 264 71.63 53.75 -37.56
CA VAL A 264 71.91 54.39 -38.87
C VAL A 264 71.86 55.91 -38.75
N ALA A 265 70.90 56.46 -38.00
CA ALA A 265 70.78 57.91 -37.78
C ALA A 265 71.95 58.48 -36.99
N THR A 266 72.42 57.81 -35.92
CA THR A 266 73.59 58.27 -35.14
C THR A 266 74.89 58.16 -35.95
N LEU A 267 75.07 57.09 -36.73
CA LEU A 267 76.23 56.95 -37.62
C LEU A 267 76.23 58.01 -38.74
N GLY A 268 75.06 58.29 -39.33
CA GLY A 268 74.89 59.37 -40.32
C GLY A 268 75.19 60.75 -39.74
N ALA A 269 74.68 61.05 -38.55
CA ALA A 269 74.98 62.30 -37.84
C ALA A 269 76.48 62.41 -37.51
N PHE A 270 77.13 61.32 -37.08
CA PHE A 270 78.57 61.27 -36.82
C PHE A 270 79.40 61.55 -38.08
N LEU A 271 79.01 60.99 -39.24
CA LEU A 271 79.66 61.29 -40.53
C LEU A 271 79.51 62.76 -40.92
N VAL A 272 78.32 63.36 -40.75
CA VAL A 272 78.09 64.79 -41.02
C VAL A 272 78.96 65.67 -40.11
N VAL A 273 79.02 65.37 -38.81
CA VAL A 273 79.89 66.07 -37.86
C VAL A 273 81.38 65.89 -38.19
N MET A 274 81.79 64.71 -38.67
CA MET A 274 83.17 64.44 -39.07
C MET A 274 83.57 65.25 -40.33
N VAL A 275 82.70 65.33 -41.35
CA VAL A 275 82.92 66.17 -42.54
C VAL A 275 82.99 67.65 -42.16
N ILE A 276 82.04 68.14 -41.35
CA ILE A 276 82.05 69.52 -40.84
C ILE A 276 83.33 69.80 -40.02
N SER A 277 83.80 68.83 -39.23
CA SER A 277 85.05 68.93 -38.47
C SER A 277 86.31 68.81 -39.33
N MET A 278 86.23 68.30 -40.57
CA MET A 278 87.32 68.37 -41.54
C MET A 278 87.36 69.72 -42.27
N GLU A 279 86.22 70.27 -42.68
CA GLU A 279 86.14 71.62 -43.26
C GLU A 279 86.56 72.71 -42.24
N LEU A 280 86.19 72.58 -40.97
CA LEU A 280 86.58 73.51 -39.90
C LEU A 280 88.01 73.30 -39.36
N ARG A 281 88.87 72.53 -40.04
CA ARG A 281 90.30 72.37 -39.68
C ARG A 281 91.20 73.26 -40.55
N PRO A 282 91.64 74.44 -40.06
CA PRO A 282 92.69 75.19 -40.74
C PRO A 282 93.99 74.38 -40.80
N LYS A 283 94.51 74.26 -42.02
CA LYS A 283 95.68 73.48 -42.45
C LYS A 283 96.98 73.87 -41.71
N GLN A 284 97.69 72.88 -41.16
CA GLN A 284 99.10 72.98 -40.75
C GLN A 284 99.93 71.78 -41.27
N GLY A 285 101.26 71.94 -41.32
CA GLY A 285 102.17 71.14 -42.16
C GLY A 285 102.86 69.91 -41.51
N PRO A 286 103.67 69.17 -42.29
CA PRO A 286 104.29 67.88 -41.91
C PRO A 286 105.73 68.02 -41.34
N THR A 287 106.36 66.89 -40.92
CA THR A 287 107.73 66.42 -41.32
C THR A 287 108.38 65.40 -40.33
N THR A 288 108.65 64.14 -40.78
CA THR A 288 109.77 63.22 -40.35
C THR A 288 109.74 62.65 -38.89
N SER A 289 110.31 61.48 -38.47
CA SER A 289 111.20 60.42 -39.06
C SER A 289 110.88 58.98 -38.56
N LEU A 290 111.48 57.98 -39.23
CA LEU A 290 111.62 56.53 -38.94
C LEU A 290 113.09 56.20 -38.50
N PRO A 291 113.54 54.95 -38.18
CA PRO A 291 112.94 53.68 -37.68
C PRO A 291 113.78 53.14 -36.45
N PRO A 292 114.11 51.83 -36.20
CA PRO A 292 113.50 50.50 -36.49
C PRO A 292 113.41 49.50 -35.29
N ARG A 293 112.85 48.29 -35.56
CA ARG A 293 113.30 46.93 -35.08
C ARG A 293 112.56 46.19 -33.92
N SER A 294 111.63 45.32 -34.32
CA SER A 294 111.51 43.86 -33.98
C SER A 294 111.93 43.32 -32.60
N HIS A 295 111.01 42.58 -31.93
CA HIS A 295 111.25 41.15 -31.58
C HIS A 295 109.95 40.34 -31.32
N ASN A 296 110.02 39.01 -31.43
CA ASN A 296 108.95 38.03 -31.15
C ASN A 296 108.66 37.86 -29.64
N GLY A 297 107.46 37.34 -29.28
CA GLY A 297 107.16 36.93 -27.90
C GLY A 297 105.78 36.29 -27.63
N GLU A 298 105.56 35.06 -28.10
CA GLU A 298 104.63 34.08 -27.48
C GLU A 298 105.39 33.29 -26.37
N PRO A 299 104.77 32.46 -25.49
CA PRO A 299 103.35 32.19 -25.24
C PRO A 299 102.97 32.10 -23.72
N LYS A 300 101.82 31.46 -23.44
CA LYS A 300 101.29 30.87 -22.16
C LYS A 300 100.33 31.75 -21.34
N HIS A 301 99.21 31.29 -20.73
CA HIS A 301 98.53 29.98 -20.46
C HIS A 301 98.41 29.67 -18.95
N THR A 302 97.25 30.01 -18.38
CA THR A 302 96.52 29.42 -17.22
C THR A 302 95.10 30.06 -17.23
N GLU A 303 93.93 29.49 -16.87
CA GLU A 303 93.48 28.33 -16.07
C GLU A 303 92.66 28.81 -14.83
N GLY A 304 91.58 28.08 -14.48
CA GLY A 304 90.50 28.48 -13.55
C GLY A 304 89.18 28.78 -14.28
N GLU A 305 88.09 28.00 -14.15
CA GLU A 305 87.21 27.73 -12.99
C GLU A 305 86.22 28.89 -12.66
N ALA A 306 84.93 28.67 -12.38
CA ALA A 306 84.07 27.47 -12.47
C ALA A 306 82.55 27.85 -12.54
N PHE A 307 81.67 26.88 -12.25
CA PHE A 307 80.20 26.94 -12.06
C PHE A 307 79.73 28.16 -11.20
N GLU A 308 78.46 28.61 -11.20
CA GLU A 308 77.22 27.82 -11.04
C GLU A 308 75.91 28.56 -11.46
N GLN A 309 74.78 27.85 -11.46
CA GLN A 309 73.38 28.29 -11.56
C GLN A 309 72.56 27.53 -10.49
N PRO A 310 71.29 27.87 -10.16
CA PRO A 310 70.56 29.14 -10.25
C PRO A 310 69.88 29.49 -8.89
N SER A 311 68.97 30.48 -8.86
CA SER A 311 67.84 30.47 -7.91
C SER A 311 66.60 31.20 -8.46
N TYR A 312 65.44 30.59 -8.25
CA TYR A 312 64.11 31.15 -8.52
C TYR A 312 63.45 31.56 -7.20
N PRO A 313 62.58 32.59 -7.20
CA PRO A 313 61.30 32.59 -6.51
C PRO A 313 60.15 32.09 -7.42
#